data_AF-A0A1M3GYC4-F1
#
_entry.id   AF-A0A1M3GYC4-F1
#
_cell.length_a   1.000
_cell.length_b   1.000
_cell.length_c   1.000
_cell.angle_alpha   90.00
_cell.angle_beta   90.00
_cell.angle_gamma   90.00
#
_symmetry.space_group_name_H-M   'P 1'
#
loop_
_entity.id
_entity.type
_entity.pdbx_description
1 polymer ?
#
loop_
_entity_poly.entity_id
_entity_poly.type
_entity_poly.pdbx_seq_one_letter_code
_entity_poly.pdbx_strand_id
1 'polypeptide(L)'
;MSSRSRLVTIMLLSGCFFLHGCGSVKKTLGIERDPPDEFSVDPSIQPLDMPPDFFSLPLPEPGAPRPQDVREMAAKKEKLLGSAPGAGTASPAQKALLEMAGSEGKQDDIRRQVDEESHIESAKDKPWLEQLGIKEATPVGEVINPTEETIKLQNQGIAIYPAPAP
;
A
#
# COMPACT_ATOMS: atom_id res chain seq x y z
N MET A 1 64.43 9.04 28.09
CA MET A 1 63.18 9.83 28.02
C MET A 1 62.27 9.50 26.82
N SER A 2 62.51 8.45 26.02
CA SER A 2 61.78 8.25 24.74
C SER A 2 60.56 7.32 24.80
N SER A 3 60.45 6.39 25.75
CA SER A 3 59.37 5.39 25.76
C SER A 3 58.00 5.99 26.13
N ARG A 4 57.96 6.90 27.10
CA ARG A 4 56.72 7.58 27.53
C ARG A 4 56.16 8.52 26.44
N SER A 5 57.04 9.21 25.70
CA SER A 5 56.65 10.08 24.59
C SER A 5 56.09 9.29 23.40
N ARG A 6 56.66 8.11 23.11
CA ARG A 6 56.16 7.19 22.07
C ARG A 6 54.78 6.61 22.39
N LEU A 7 54.54 6.27 23.66
CA LEU A 7 53.22 5.80 24.12
C LEU A 7 52.14 6.87 23.96
N VAL A 8 52.44 8.12 24.31
CA VAL A 8 51.49 9.25 24.15
C VAL A 8 51.17 9.52 22.69
N THR A 9 52.17 9.46 21.80
CA THR A 9 51.93 9.65 20.36
C THR A 9 51.11 8.52 19.74
N ILE A 10 51.34 7.26 20.13
CA ILE A 10 50.53 6.12 19.67
C ILE A 10 49.08 6.23 20.15
N MET A 11 48.88 6.63 21.41
CA MET A 11 47.53 6.82 21.97
C MET A 11 46.78 7.95 21.26
N LEU A 12 47.46 9.07 20.99
CA LEU A 12 46.87 10.21 20.27
C LEU A 12 46.50 9.83 18.83
N LEU A 13 47.38 9.09 18.15
CA LEU A 13 47.14 8.64 16.77
C LEU A 13 45.98 7.64 16.70
N SER A 14 45.88 6.71 17.66
CA SER A 14 44.78 5.74 17.75
C SER A 14 43.43 6.43 17.96
N GLY A 15 43.37 7.47 18.79
CA GLY A 15 42.15 8.25 19.01
C GLY A 15 41.60 8.92 17.74
N CYS A 16 42.48 9.40 16.85
CA CYS A 16 42.08 10.00 15.57
C CYS A 16 41.36 9.00 14.63
N PHE A 17 41.76 7.72 14.66
CA PHE A 17 41.10 6.67 13.86
C PHE A 17 39.69 6.34 14.38
N PHE A 18 39.47 6.35 15.70
CA PHE A 18 38.14 6.11 16.28
C PHE A 18 37.13 7.20 15.93
N LEU A 19 37.56 8.46 15.83
CA LEU A 19 36.68 9.59 15.48
C LEU A 19 36.25 9.57 14.00
N HIS A 20 37.10 9.09 13.08
CA HIS A 20 36.75 8.96 11.66
C HIS A 20 35.70 7.86 11.40
N GLY A 21 35.58 6.85 12.27
CA GLY A 21 34.58 5.78 12.13
C GLY A 21 33.13 6.22 12.41
N CYS A 22 32.92 7.23 13.25
CA CYS A 22 31.59 7.63 13.69
C CYS A 22 30.72 8.26 12.58
N GLY A 23 31.34 8.83 11.54
CA GLY A 23 30.60 9.36 10.38
C GLY A 23 29.97 8.25 9.52
N SER A 24 30.74 7.20 9.21
CA SER A 24 30.27 6.06 8.40
C SER A 24 29.15 5.28 9.09
N VAL A 25 29.24 5.14 10.42
CA VAL A 25 28.26 4.41 11.23
C VAL A 25 26.88 5.09 11.21
N LYS A 26 26.79 6.42 11.10
CA LYS A 26 25.49 7.10 11.00
C LYS A 26 24.75 6.79 9.70
N LYS A 27 25.50 6.64 8.60
CA LYS A 27 24.95 6.25 7.30
C LYS A 27 24.55 4.77 7.25
N THR A 28 25.34 3.87 7.86
CA THR A 28 25.00 2.44 7.92
C THR A 28 23.86 2.13 8.90
N LEU A 29 23.72 2.90 9.97
CA LEU A 29 22.61 2.79 10.93
C LEU A 29 21.33 3.50 10.45
N GLY A 30 21.32 4.12 9.26
CA GLY A 30 20.13 4.77 8.70
C GLY A 30 19.68 6.03 9.44
N ILE A 31 20.54 6.60 10.30
CA ILE A 31 20.28 7.87 11.00
C ILE A 31 20.37 9.04 10.02
N GLU A 32 21.24 8.91 9.01
CA GLU A 32 21.39 9.87 7.93
C GLU A 32 20.59 9.39 6.72
N ARG A 33 19.53 10.15 6.37
CA ARG A 33 18.65 9.83 5.24
C ARG A 33 19.31 10.30 3.95
N ASP A 34 19.56 9.38 3.02
CA ASP A 34 19.94 9.69 1.65
C ASP A 34 18.64 9.79 0.83
N PRO A 35 18.10 10.98 0.56
CA PRO A 35 16.89 11.10 -0.24
C PRO A 35 17.19 10.60 -1.67
N PRO A 36 16.34 9.75 -2.26
CA PRO A 36 16.48 9.38 -3.66
C PRO A 36 16.39 10.64 -4.53
N ASP A 37 17.12 10.65 -5.64
CA ASP A 37 17.13 11.77 -6.57
C ASP A 37 15.74 11.92 -7.22
N GLU A 38 15.02 12.98 -6.87
CA GLU A 38 13.68 13.31 -7.40
C GLU A 38 13.72 13.61 -8.91
N PHE A 39 14.92 13.80 -9.49
CA PHE A 39 15.13 13.94 -10.93
C PHE A 39 15.73 12.69 -11.57
N SER A 40 15.92 11.61 -10.81
CA SER A 40 16.20 10.30 -11.40
C SER A 40 14.92 9.85 -12.11
N VAL A 41 14.89 10.15 -13.41
CA VAL A 41 13.86 9.60 -14.30
C VAL A 41 14.09 8.10 -14.28
N ASP A 42 13.19 7.37 -13.62
CA ASP A 42 13.15 5.92 -13.73
C ASP A 42 13.12 5.62 -15.25
N PRO A 43 14.12 4.90 -15.80
CA PRO A 43 14.18 4.61 -17.23
C PRO A 43 13.02 3.72 -17.71
N SER A 44 11.97 3.53 -16.92
CA SER A 44 10.65 3.09 -17.36
C SER A 44 9.95 4.11 -18.29
N ILE A 45 10.71 4.74 -19.19
CA ILE A 45 10.18 5.33 -20.41
C ILE A 45 9.49 4.17 -21.13
N GLN A 46 8.16 4.19 -21.12
CA GLN A 46 7.35 3.21 -21.83
C GLN A 46 7.84 3.17 -23.29
N PRO A 47 8.20 1.99 -23.82
CA PRO A 47 8.62 1.90 -25.21
C PRO A 47 7.46 2.39 -26.07
N LEU A 48 7.75 3.36 -26.94
CA LEU A 48 6.77 3.87 -27.88
C LEU A 48 6.46 2.74 -28.87
N ASP A 49 5.26 2.17 -28.77
CA ASP A 49 4.85 1.08 -29.66
C ASP A 49 4.46 1.67 -31.01
N MET A 50 5.14 1.23 -32.07
CA MET A 50 4.86 1.69 -33.42
C MET A 50 3.71 0.84 -33.99
N PRO A 51 2.57 1.45 -34.36
CA PRO A 51 1.47 0.68 -34.92
C PRO A 51 1.88 0.04 -36.27
N PRO A 52 1.34 -1.14 -36.60
CA PRO A 52 1.66 -1.85 -37.85
C PRO A 52 1.20 -1.11 -39.11
N ASP A 53 0.23 -0.22 -38.98
CA ASP A 53 -0.24 0.68 -40.03
C ASP A 53 -0.64 2.04 -39.42
N PHE A 54 -0.38 3.12 -40.14
CA PHE A 54 -0.77 4.48 -39.79
C PHE A 54 -2.02 4.95 -40.54
N PHE A 55 -2.45 4.21 -41.57
CA PHE A 55 -3.56 4.59 -42.45
C PHE A 55 -4.90 4.06 -41.96
N SER A 56 -4.91 2.87 -41.33
CA SER A 56 -6.10 2.28 -40.73
C SER A 56 -6.03 2.36 -39.21
N LEU A 57 -6.78 3.30 -38.62
CA LEU A 57 -6.95 3.33 -37.17
C LEU A 57 -8.00 2.27 -36.79
N PRO A 58 -7.71 1.37 -35.83
CA PRO A 58 -8.72 0.54 -35.22
C PRO A 58 -9.81 1.43 -34.62
N LEU A 59 -11.07 0.99 -34.70
CA LEU A 59 -12.17 1.72 -34.09
C LEU A 59 -11.92 1.79 -32.57
N PRO A 60 -11.91 2.97 -31.94
CA PRO A 60 -11.65 3.07 -30.51
C PRO A 60 -12.83 2.46 -29.74
N GLU A 61 -12.54 1.61 -28.78
CA GLU A 61 -13.52 1.06 -27.85
C GLU A 61 -13.57 1.94 -26.59
N PRO A 62 -14.64 2.73 -26.37
CA PRO A 62 -14.75 3.57 -25.19
C PRO A 62 -14.73 2.72 -23.91
N GLY A 63 -13.79 3.02 -23.01
CA GLY A 63 -13.66 2.31 -21.74
C GLY A 63 -12.76 1.07 -21.77
N ALA A 64 -12.21 0.68 -22.92
CA ALA A 64 -11.21 -0.38 -22.97
C ALA A 64 -9.93 0.05 -22.22
N PRO A 65 -9.33 -0.84 -21.41
CA PRO A 65 -8.06 -0.55 -20.74
C PRO A 65 -6.97 -0.34 -21.79
N ARG A 66 -6.03 0.59 -21.52
CA ARG A 66 -4.94 0.82 -22.46
C ARG A 66 -4.12 -0.46 -22.61
N PRO A 67 -3.78 -0.89 -23.84
CA PRO A 67 -3.00 -2.11 -24.05
C PRO A 67 -1.69 -2.15 -23.26
N GLN A 68 -1.02 -1.00 -23.15
CA GLN A 68 0.20 -0.81 -22.35
C GLN A 68 -0.03 -1.00 -20.84
N ASP A 69 -1.19 -0.60 -20.31
CA ASP A 69 -1.51 -0.70 -18.87
C ASP A 69 -1.73 -2.17 -18.48
N VAL A 70 -2.34 -2.98 -19.36
CA VAL A 70 -2.61 -4.40 -19.08
C VAL A 70 -1.33 -5.21 -18.93
N ARG A 71 -0.34 -4.98 -19.80
CA ARG A 71 0.96 -5.68 -19.76
C ARG A 71 1.77 -5.29 -18.52
N GLU A 72 1.77 -4.01 -18.16
CA GLU A 72 2.42 -3.55 -16.94
C GLU A 72 1.76 -4.09 -15.68
N MET A 73 0.43 -4.11 -15.62
CA MET A 73 -0.30 -4.63 -14.46
C MET A 73 -0.02 -6.12 -14.27
N ALA A 74 0.06 -6.91 -15.35
CA ALA A 74 0.47 -8.31 -15.29
C ALA A 74 1.91 -8.47 -14.77
N ALA A 75 2.87 -7.71 -15.30
CA ALA A 75 4.28 -7.77 -14.88
C ALA A 75 4.49 -7.28 -13.43
N LYS A 76 3.80 -6.22 -13.01
CA LYS A 76 3.82 -5.73 -11.62
C LYS A 76 3.18 -6.74 -10.68
N LYS A 77 2.05 -7.34 -11.08
CA LYS A 77 1.38 -8.41 -10.33
C LYS A 77 2.32 -9.59 -10.10
N GLU A 78 3.03 -10.03 -11.14
CA GLU A 78 4.05 -11.09 -11.04
C GLU A 78 5.22 -10.70 -10.13
N LYS A 79 5.71 -9.45 -10.22
CA LYS A 79 6.80 -8.97 -9.36
C LYS A 79 6.39 -8.85 -7.88
N LEU A 80 5.14 -8.45 -7.61
CA LEU A 80 4.62 -8.25 -6.25
C LEU A 80 4.20 -9.56 -5.58
N LEU A 81 3.51 -10.45 -6.32
CA LEU A 81 2.99 -11.71 -5.80
C LEU A 81 3.96 -12.88 -6.01
N GLY A 82 5.03 -12.69 -6.78
CA GLY A 82 5.85 -13.76 -7.32
C GLY A 82 5.13 -14.52 -8.45
N SER A 83 5.83 -15.47 -9.08
CA SER A 83 5.14 -16.51 -9.86
C SER A 83 4.12 -17.16 -8.94
N ALA A 84 2.84 -17.08 -9.31
CA ALA A 84 1.72 -17.48 -8.46
C ALA A 84 2.11 -18.77 -7.71
N PRO A 85 2.04 -18.81 -6.36
CA PRO A 85 2.38 -20.01 -5.62
C PRO A 85 1.58 -21.14 -6.24
N GLY A 86 2.26 -22.05 -6.95
CA GLY A 86 1.61 -23.11 -7.70
C GLY A 86 0.64 -23.78 -6.76
N ALA A 87 -0.65 -23.76 -7.13
CA ALA A 87 -1.76 -24.06 -6.23
C ALA A 87 -1.40 -25.22 -5.32
N GLY A 88 -0.95 -24.90 -4.11
CA GLY A 88 -0.59 -25.91 -3.13
C GLY A 88 -1.85 -26.71 -2.88
N THR A 89 -1.76 -28.03 -2.92
CA THR A 89 -2.89 -28.88 -2.57
C THR A 89 -3.27 -28.55 -1.13
N ALA A 90 -4.35 -27.79 -0.96
CA ALA A 90 -4.82 -27.39 0.37
C ALA A 90 -5.01 -28.66 1.21
N SER A 91 -4.38 -28.68 2.39
CA SER A 91 -4.53 -29.78 3.34
C SER A 91 -6.00 -30.00 3.69
N PRO A 92 -6.40 -31.20 4.12
CA PRO A 92 -7.79 -31.46 4.55
C PRO A 92 -8.29 -30.46 5.59
N ALA A 93 -7.43 -30.05 6.53
CA ALA A 93 -7.77 -29.03 7.53
C ALA A 93 -8.00 -27.64 6.92
N GLN A 94 -7.19 -27.23 5.94
CA GLN A 94 -7.40 -25.95 5.23
C GLN A 94 -8.70 -25.97 4.43
N LYS A 95 -9.08 -27.09 3.82
CA LYS A 95 -10.37 -27.23 3.13
C LYS A 95 -11.55 -27.10 4.10
N ALA A 96 -11.49 -27.76 5.25
CA ALA A 96 -12.52 -27.64 6.28
C ALA A 96 -12.65 -26.20 6.82
N LEU A 97 -11.54 -25.49 6.99
CA LEU A 97 -11.56 -24.07 7.36
C LEU A 97 -12.17 -23.19 6.26
N LEU A 98 -11.89 -23.49 4.99
CA LEU A 98 -12.42 -22.76 3.84
C LEU A 98 -13.93 -22.95 3.68
N GLU A 99 -14.41 -24.17 3.91
CA GLU A 99 -15.82 -24.53 3.94
C GLU A 99 -16.55 -23.82 5.09
N MET A 100 -15.98 -23.83 6.31
CA MET A 100 -16.52 -23.05 7.43
C MET A 100 -16.51 -21.54 7.18
N ALA A 101 -15.53 -21.03 6.43
CA ALA A 101 -15.45 -19.63 6.03
C ALA A 101 -16.41 -19.28 4.87
N GLY A 102 -17.08 -20.28 4.26
CA GLY A 102 -18.02 -20.08 3.16
C GLY A 102 -17.37 -19.58 1.87
N SER A 103 -16.06 -19.72 1.70
CA SER A 103 -15.33 -19.17 0.54
C SER A 103 -15.14 -20.18 -0.61
N GLU A 104 -16.06 -21.15 -0.74
CA GLU A 104 -16.01 -22.17 -1.80
C GLU A 104 -16.23 -21.60 -3.21
N GLY A 105 -16.77 -20.38 -3.31
CA GLY A 105 -16.90 -19.66 -4.57
C GLY A 105 -15.65 -18.87 -4.93
N LYS A 106 -15.08 -19.13 -6.11
CA LYS A 106 -14.22 -18.16 -6.78
C LYS A 106 -15.09 -16.96 -7.17
N GLN A 107 -15.18 -15.98 -6.28
CA GLN A 107 -15.90 -14.75 -6.55
C GLN A 107 -14.95 -13.84 -7.32
N ASP A 108 -15.03 -13.91 -8.64
CA ASP A 108 -14.34 -12.98 -9.51
C ASP A 108 -15.01 -11.60 -9.38
N ASP A 109 -14.22 -10.54 -9.39
CA ASP A 109 -14.72 -9.16 -9.47
C ASP A 109 -15.56 -8.67 -8.26
N ILE A 110 -15.28 -9.19 -7.05
CA ILE A 110 -15.93 -8.78 -5.77
C ILE A 110 -15.95 -7.26 -5.61
N ARG A 111 -14.88 -6.57 -6.03
CA ARG A 111 -14.78 -5.11 -5.87
C ARG A 111 -15.88 -4.39 -6.65
N ARG A 112 -16.09 -4.75 -7.91
CA ARG A 112 -17.19 -4.18 -8.71
C ARG A 112 -18.54 -4.48 -8.08
N GLN A 113 -18.75 -5.71 -7.60
CA GLN A 113 -20.00 -6.08 -6.94
C GLN A 113 -20.25 -5.24 -5.68
N VAL A 114 -19.24 -5.07 -4.82
CA VAL A 114 -19.35 -4.25 -3.60
C VAL A 114 -19.59 -2.78 -3.95
N ASP A 115 -18.93 -2.26 -4.99
CA ASP A 115 -19.13 -0.89 -5.45
C ASP A 115 -20.56 -0.69 -5.98
N GLU A 116 -21.08 -1.63 -6.78
CA GLU A 116 -22.46 -1.63 -7.26
C GLU A 116 -23.47 -1.69 -6.11
N GLU A 117 -23.28 -2.60 -5.15
CA GLU A 117 -24.13 -2.74 -3.96
C GLU A 117 -24.11 -1.46 -3.10
N SER A 118 -22.93 -0.86 -2.91
CA SER A 118 -22.76 0.37 -2.13
C SER A 118 -23.42 1.58 -2.81
N HIS A 119 -23.33 1.66 -4.14
CA HIS A 119 -24.01 2.68 -4.93
C HIS A 119 -25.53 2.52 -4.89
N ILE A 120 -26.04 1.29 -5.00
CA ILE A 120 -27.49 1.01 -4.92
C ILE A 120 -28.03 1.40 -3.54
N GLU A 121 -27.31 1.10 -2.46
CA GLU A 121 -27.75 1.46 -1.11
C GLU A 121 -27.76 2.98 -0.90
N SER A 122 -26.73 3.67 -1.40
CA SER A 122 -26.63 5.14 -1.30
C SER A 122 -27.65 5.88 -2.18
N ALA A 123 -28.10 5.26 -3.26
CA ALA A 123 -29.04 5.84 -4.22
C ALA A 123 -30.53 5.52 -3.92
N LYS A 124 -30.83 4.74 -2.88
CA LYS A 124 -32.22 4.49 -2.48
C LYS A 124 -32.83 5.75 -1.87
N ASP A 125 -33.82 6.30 -2.57
CA ASP A 125 -34.69 7.34 -2.02
C ASP A 125 -35.33 6.84 -0.70
N LYS A 126 -35.56 7.80 0.23
CA LYS A 126 -36.24 7.52 1.50
C LYS A 126 -37.53 6.74 1.25
N PRO A 127 -37.81 5.66 2.01
CA PRO A 127 -39.04 4.89 1.83
C PRO A 127 -40.25 5.82 2.02
N TRP A 128 -41.30 5.62 1.23
CA TRP A 128 -42.47 6.52 1.19
C TRP A 128 -43.11 6.79 2.57
N LEU A 129 -43.03 5.84 3.51
CA LEU A 129 -43.49 6.00 4.89
C LEU A 129 -42.67 7.02 5.70
N GLU A 130 -41.36 7.10 5.44
CA GLU A 130 -40.47 8.10 6.01
C GLU A 130 -40.71 9.47 5.37
N GLN A 131 -40.98 9.50 4.06
CA GLN A 131 -41.36 10.74 3.36
C GLN A 131 -42.65 11.36 3.93
N LEU A 132 -43.57 10.52 4.42
CA LEU A 132 -44.79 10.95 5.11
C LEU A 132 -44.64 11.19 6.61
N GLY A 133 -43.44 10.99 7.18
CA GLY A 133 -43.18 11.16 8.61
C GLY A 133 -43.88 10.13 9.52
N ILE A 134 -44.34 9.01 8.97
CA ILE A 134 -45.04 7.94 9.72
C ILE A 134 -44.04 7.06 10.46
N LYS A 135 -42.83 6.92 9.91
CA LYS A 135 -41.73 6.16 10.48
C LYS A 135 -40.57 7.09 10.78
N GLU A 136 -39.96 6.97 11.96
CA GLU A 136 -38.74 7.71 12.27
C GLU A 136 -37.63 7.37 11.27
N ALA A 137 -36.97 8.41 10.76
CA ALA A 137 -35.87 8.28 9.83
C ALA A 137 -34.74 7.51 10.51
N THR A 138 -34.32 6.39 9.91
CA THR A 138 -33.09 5.71 10.32
C THR A 138 -31.92 6.67 10.05
N PRO A 139 -31.08 6.98 11.05
CA PRO A 139 -29.95 7.86 10.83
C PRO A 139 -29.02 7.21 9.79
N VAL A 140 -28.79 7.92 8.68
CA VAL A 140 -27.75 7.55 7.73
C VAL A 140 -26.44 7.51 8.51
N GLY A 141 -25.65 6.45 8.32
CA GLY A 141 -24.38 6.28 9.03
C GLY A 141 -23.58 7.58 8.99
N GLU A 142 -23.22 8.09 10.16
CA GLU A 142 -22.45 9.32 10.28
C GLU A 142 -21.06 9.08 9.69
N VAL A 143 -20.59 9.99 8.83
CA VAL A 143 -19.22 9.92 8.32
C VAL A 143 -18.30 10.29 9.47
N ILE A 144 -17.77 9.27 10.14
CA ILE A 144 -16.84 9.41 11.25
C ILE A 144 -15.48 9.82 10.69
N ASN A 145 -14.94 10.94 11.18
CA ASN A 145 -13.57 11.34 10.89
C ASN A 145 -12.61 10.40 11.66
N PRO A 146 -11.72 9.64 10.97
CA PRO A 146 -10.82 8.71 11.64
C PRO A 146 -9.90 9.38 12.66
N THR A 147 -9.47 10.62 12.42
CA THR A 147 -8.57 11.35 13.31
C THR A 147 -9.28 11.80 14.59
N GLU A 148 -10.52 12.28 14.48
CA GLU A 148 -11.28 12.70 15.66
C GLU A 148 -11.72 11.50 16.51
N GLU A 149 -12.13 10.39 15.88
CA GLU A 149 -12.54 9.19 16.61
C GLU A 149 -11.35 8.54 17.31
N THR A 150 -10.16 8.56 16.72
CA THR A 150 -8.96 8.07 17.40
C THR A 150 -8.61 8.89 18.64
N ILE A 151 -8.71 10.22 18.59
CA ILE A 151 -8.54 11.09 19.77
C ILE A 151 -9.58 10.76 20.84
N LYS A 152 -10.85 10.57 20.45
CA LYS A 152 -11.94 10.23 21.37
C LYS A 152 -11.73 8.87 22.04
N LEU A 153 -11.34 7.86 21.27
CA LEU A 153 -11.03 6.52 21.79
C LEU A 153 -9.82 6.54 22.74
N GLN A 154 -8.81 7.36 22.45
CA GLN A 154 -7.67 7.58 23.36
C GLN A 154 -8.11 8.22 24.68
N ASN A 155 -9.00 9.23 24.62
CA ASN A 155 -9.58 9.85 25.83
C ASN A 155 -10.42 8.86 26.64
N GLN A 156 -10.99 7.83 26.00
CA GLN A 156 -11.70 6.72 26.65
C GLN A 156 -10.76 5.63 27.18
N GLY A 157 -9.44 5.76 27.00
CA GLY A 157 -8.44 4.81 27.50
C GLY A 157 -8.26 3.57 26.63
N ILE A 158 -8.78 3.56 25.40
CA ILE A 158 -8.59 2.48 24.45
C ILE A 158 -7.25 2.70 23.74
N ALA A 159 -6.34 1.73 23.85
CA ALA A 159 -5.03 1.81 23.22
C ALA A 159 -5.15 1.57 21.71
N ILE A 160 -4.74 2.55 20.91
CA ILE A 160 -4.77 2.51 19.44
C ILE A 160 -3.33 2.54 18.92
N TYR A 161 -3.00 1.61 18.02
CA TYR A 161 -1.69 1.53 17.38
C TYR A 161 -1.86 1.58 15.86
N PRO A 162 -1.07 2.39 15.12
CA PRO A 162 -0.08 3.36 15.61
C PRO A 162 -0.69 4.67 16.11
N ALA A 163 0.06 5.43 16.92
CA ALA A 163 -0.37 6.75 17.38
C ALA A 163 -0.54 7.71 16.18
N PRO A 164 -1.55 8.60 16.19
CA PRO A 164 -1.77 9.56 15.11
C PRO A 164 -0.56 10.50 14.97
N ALA A 165 -0.27 10.91 13.72
CA ALA A 165 0.79 11.87 13.41
C ALA A 165 0.50 13.23 14.08
N PRO A 166 1.54 14.00 14.47
CA PRO A 166 1.38 15.32 15.11
C PRO A 166 0.75 16.35 14.18
#